data_AF-A0A535P7K9-F1
#
_entry.id   AF-A0A535P7K9-F1
#
_cell.length_a   1.000
_cell.length_b   1.000
_cell.length_c   1.000
_cell.angle_alpha   90.00
_cell.angle_beta   90.00
_cell.angle_gamma   90.00
#
_symmetry.space_group_name_H-M   'P 1'
#
loop_
_entity.id
_entity.type
_entity.pdbx_description
1 polymer ?
#
loop_
_entity_poly.entity_id
_entity_poly.type
_entity_poly.pdbx_seq_one_letter_code
_entity_poly.pdbx_strand_id
1 'polypeptide(L)'
;MIQVLLGLLAHAAALLLYPGLAAMAAFGVLVELARMRVAKRERPELPRRRPSPVVATVALCSVVAAVQLDAPFNPVPGDERSVVLAAVALSFTAWAELALTVEFVAAPGLLLIVQMCWLLAVLGPAVQPESLRPQALGNLLVPGLLPVKISCAFLYLLCLPALLRLWPVTPPADKRVRQRLDTGRILGWLPYCGLFTTLFITPSGDDALGLLRFFGLTFGVAAVVVELSIFLRWRGSAVARGLYTRGIAPFAALVLAIVVATSVLMR
;
A
#
# COMPACT_ATOMS: atom_id res chain seq x y z
N MET A 1 7.02 22.31 -28.53
CA MET A 1 5.84 22.86 -27.80
C MET A 1 4.68 21.86 -27.75
N ILE A 2 4.22 21.29 -28.87
CA ILE A 2 3.12 20.29 -28.90
C ILE A 2 3.44 19.03 -28.06
N GLN A 3 4.65 18.48 -28.18
CA GLN A 3 5.07 17.31 -27.36
C GLN A 3 5.08 17.61 -25.85
N VAL A 4 5.47 18.82 -25.45
CA VAL A 4 5.47 19.25 -24.05
C VAL A 4 4.04 19.38 -23.52
N LEU A 5 3.12 19.95 -24.31
CA LEU A 5 1.70 20.03 -23.98
C LEU A 5 1.04 18.65 -23.85
N LEU A 6 1.35 17.74 -24.77
CA LEU A 6 0.87 16.36 -24.72
C LEU A 6 1.41 15.62 -23.48
N GLY A 7 2.69 15.80 -23.16
CA GLY A 7 3.30 15.26 -21.94
C GLY A 7 2.63 15.80 -20.68
N LEU A 8 2.43 17.12 -20.58
CA LEU A 8 1.73 17.75 -19.45
C LEU A 8 0.30 17.24 -19.30
N LEU A 9 -0.43 17.06 -20.41
CA LEU A 9 -1.80 16.57 -20.39
C LEU A 9 -1.86 15.10 -19.94
N ALA A 10 -0.92 14.26 -20.40
CA ALA A 10 -0.80 12.88 -19.96
C ALA A 10 -0.51 12.78 -18.45
N HIS A 11 0.42 13.60 -17.94
CA HIS A 11 0.72 13.66 -16.51
C HIS A 11 -0.44 14.21 -15.69
N ALA A 12 -1.12 15.26 -16.16
CA ALA A 12 -2.30 15.79 -15.49
C ALA A 12 -3.44 14.74 -15.43
N ALA A 13 -3.65 14.01 -16.52
CA ALA A 13 -4.59 12.89 -16.56
C ALA A 13 -4.17 11.77 -15.59
N ALA A 14 -2.88 11.44 -15.51
CA ALA A 14 -2.35 10.47 -14.56
C ALA A 14 -2.68 10.84 -13.11
N LEU A 15 -2.42 12.11 -12.76
CA LEU A 15 -2.53 12.63 -11.40
C LEU A 15 -3.99 12.80 -10.98
N LEU A 16 -4.86 13.28 -11.87
CA LEU A 16 -6.25 13.62 -11.53
C LEU A 16 -7.23 12.48 -11.77
N LEU A 17 -7.07 11.71 -12.85
CA LEU A 17 -8.04 10.73 -13.30
C LEU A 17 -7.62 9.31 -12.92
N TYR A 18 -6.63 8.78 -13.64
CA TYR A 18 -6.21 7.39 -13.53
C TYR A 18 -4.71 7.25 -13.83
N PRO A 19 -3.94 6.58 -12.97
CA PRO A 19 -4.34 5.88 -11.73
C PRO A 19 -4.51 6.80 -10.49
N GLY A 20 -4.44 8.13 -10.65
CA GLY A 20 -4.42 9.11 -9.57
C GLY A 20 -5.75 9.35 -8.84
N LEU A 21 -6.03 10.61 -8.50
CA LEU A 21 -6.98 10.99 -7.44
C LEU A 21 -8.37 10.35 -7.58
N ALA A 22 -8.99 10.42 -8.77
CA ALA A 22 -10.34 9.90 -8.97
C ALA A 22 -10.40 8.36 -8.83
N ALA A 23 -9.48 7.65 -9.46
CA ALA A 23 -9.38 6.19 -9.34
C ALA A 23 -9.10 5.75 -7.90
N MET A 24 -8.19 6.42 -7.20
CA MET A 24 -7.87 6.14 -5.80
C MET A 24 -9.08 6.36 -4.90
N ALA A 25 -9.78 7.48 -5.05
CA ALA A 25 -10.97 7.80 -4.26
C ALA A 25 -12.09 6.78 -4.50
N ALA A 26 -12.36 6.43 -5.76
CA ALA A 26 -13.37 5.42 -6.11
C ALA A 26 -13.01 4.06 -5.51
N PHE A 27 -11.77 3.59 -5.71
CA PHE A 27 -11.30 2.32 -5.18
C PHE A 27 -11.38 2.27 -3.64
N GLY A 28 -10.83 3.28 -2.97
CA GLY A 28 -10.81 3.34 -1.51
C GLY A 28 -12.19 3.43 -0.88
N VAL A 29 -13.12 4.19 -1.50
CA VAL A 29 -14.52 4.24 -1.04
C VAL A 29 -15.17 2.86 -1.15
N LEU A 30 -15.00 2.16 -2.27
CA LEU A 30 -15.55 0.81 -2.45
C LEU A 30 -15.01 -0.16 -1.39
N VAL A 31 -13.70 -0.18 -1.17
CA VAL A 31 -13.07 -1.06 -0.17
C VAL A 31 -13.53 -0.72 1.26
N GLU A 32 -13.58 0.57 1.62
CA GLU A 32 -14.05 0.98 2.95
C GLU A 32 -15.52 0.64 3.19
N LEU A 33 -16.38 0.84 2.20
CA LEU A 33 -17.79 0.47 2.28
C LEU A 33 -17.95 -1.05 2.45
N ALA A 34 -17.20 -1.85 1.69
CA ALA A 34 -17.20 -3.30 1.82
C ALA A 34 -16.73 -3.74 3.21
N ARG A 35 -15.58 -3.23 3.66
CA ARG A 35 -15.03 -3.47 5.00
C ARG A 35 -16.02 -3.14 6.10
N MET A 36 -16.68 -1.98 6.03
CA MET A 36 -17.66 -1.57 7.03
C MET A 36 -18.85 -2.53 7.04
N ARG A 37 -19.41 -2.88 5.88
CA ARG A 37 -20.51 -3.85 5.79
C ARG A 37 -20.18 -5.20 6.42
N VAL A 38 -18.95 -5.67 6.26
CA VAL A 38 -18.47 -6.94 6.85
C VAL A 38 -18.27 -6.79 8.37
N ALA A 39 -17.75 -5.66 8.84
CA ALA A 39 -17.41 -5.47 10.26
C ALA A 39 -18.63 -5.13 11.14
N LYS A 40 -19.52 -4.25 10.68
CA LYS A 40 -20.76 -3.85 11.37
C LYS A 40 -21.77 -3.36 10.32
N ARG A 41 -23.00 -3.89 10.35
CA ARG A 41 -24.10 -3.52 9.44
C ARG A 41 -24.64 -2.08 9.60
N GLU A 42 -23.82 -1.15 10.09
CA GLU A 42 -24.18 0.24 10.36
C GLU A 42 -23.89 1.14 9.15
N ARG A 43 -24.69 2.20 8.98
CA ARG A 43 -24.46 3.20 7.94
C ARG A 43 -23.26 4.08 8.32
N PRO A 44 -22.32 4.32 7.38
CA PRO A 44 -21.16 5.16 7.64
C PRO A 44 -21.56 6.62 7.84
N GLU A 45 -20.86 7.29 8.74
CA GLU A 45 -20.91 8.76 8.81
C GLU A 45 -19.93 9.36 7.81
N LEU A 46 -20.39 10.36 7.06
CA LEU A 46 -19.56 11.12 6.13
C LEU A 46 -18.39 11.80 6.86
N PRO A 47 -17.23 11.97 6.21
CA PRO A 47 -16.10 12.67 6.80
C PRO A 47 -16.52 14.11 7.11
N ARG A 48 -16.58 14.47 8.40
CA ARG A 48 -16.95 15.81 8.86
C ARG A 48 -15.73 16.69 9.19
N ARG A 49 -14.51 16.20 8.93
CA ARG A 49 -13.28 16.99 9.11
C ARG A 49 -13.15 18.00 7.96
N ARG A 50 -12.87 19.26 8.31
CA ARG A 50 -12.52 20.30 7.34
C ARG A 50 -11.25 19.87 6.58
N PRO A 51 -11.10 20.25 5.29
CA PRO A 51 -9.89 19.97 4.54
C PRO A 51 -8.70 20.57 5.29
N SER A 52 -7.78 19.71 5.74
CA SER A 52 -6.55 20.14 6.41
C SER A 52 -5.39 20.08 5.42
N PRO A 53 -4.36 20.93 5.59
CA PRO A 53 -3.15 20.88 4.77
C PRO A 53 -2.51 19.50 4.75
N VAL A 54 -2.62 18.75 5.85
CA VAL A 54 -2.06 17.41 5.97
C VAL A 54 -2.81 16.39 5.10
N VAL A 55 -4.13 16.50 4.96
CA VAL A 55 -4.90 15.65 4.02
C VAL A 55 -4.48 15.95 2.58
N ALA A 56 -4.18 17.21 2.26
CA ALA A 56 -3.65 17.57 0.94
C ALA A 56 -2.26 16.94 0.70
N THR A 57 -1.37 16.94 1.69
CA THR A 57 -0.08 16.24 1.62
C THR A 57 -0.27 14.74 1.41
N VAL A 58 -1.18 14.10 2.17
CA VAL A 58 -1.49 12.68 2.02
C VAL A 58 -2.03 12.39 0.62
N ALA A 59 -2.93 13.23 0.11
CA ALA A 59 -3.46 13.10 -1.24
C ALA A 59 -2.34 13.22 -2.29
N LEU A 60 -1.49 14.24 -2.19
CA LEU A 60 -0.38 14.46 -3.11
C LEU A 60 0.58 13.26 -3.11
N CYS A 61 1.05 12.83 -1.94
CA CYS A 61 1.95 11.69 -1.83
C CYS A 61 1.31 10.38 -2.31
N SER A 62 0.02 10.16 -2.00
CA SER A 62 -0.69 8.96 -2.44
C SER A 62 -0.88 8.95 -3.96
N VAL A 63 -1.15 10.10 -4.58
CA VAL A 63 -1.25 10.26 -6.04
C VAL A 63 0.11 10.03 -6.69
N VAL A 64 1.18 10.62 -6.14
CA VAL A 64 2.55 10.40 -6.62
C VAL A 64 2.88 8.91 -6.60
N ALA A 65 2.52 8.19 -5.54
CA ALA A 65 2.71 6.74 -5.48
C ALA A 65 1.84 5.97 -6.48
N ALA A 66 0.58 6.37 -6.66
CA ALA A 66 -0.35 5.72 -7.58
C ALA A 66 0.11 5.80 -9.04
N VAL A 67 0.71 6.92 -9.46
CA VAL A 67 1.24 7.04 -10.83
C VAL A 67 2.51 6.21 -11.07
N GLN A 68 3.18 5.74 -10.02
CA GLN A 68 4.31 4.80 -10.14
C GLN A 68 3.85 3.36 -10.36
N LEU A 69 2.56 3.06 -10.24
CA LEU A 69 2.06 1.70 -10.41
C LEU A 69 2.18 1.23 -11.85
N ASP A 70 2.35 -0.07 -12.03
CA ASP A 70 2.24 -0.69 -13.35
C ASP A 70 0.79 -1.04 -13.69
N ALA A 71 -0.07 -0.04 -13.56
CA ALA A 71 -1.47 -0.16 -13.91
C ALA A 71 -1.62 -0.04 -15.44
N PRO A 72 -2.40 -0.94 -16.10
CA PRO A 72 -2.65 -0.86 -17.54
C PRO A 72 -3.22 0.48 -17.95
N PHE A 73 -2.81 1.01 -19.10
CA PHE A 73 -3.17 2.35 -19.60
C PHE A 73 -2.74 3.51 -18.68
N ASN A 74 -1.80 3.31 -17.76
CA ASN A 74 -1.22 4.42 -17.00
C ASN A 74 -0.48 5.34 -17.99
N PRO A 75 -0.89 6.61 -18.12
CA PRO A 75 -0.34 7.52 -19.13
C PRO A 75 1.10 7.98 -18.83
N VAL A 76 1.64 7.71 -17.63
CA VAL A 76 3.06 7.96 -17.32
C VAL A 76 3.92 6.87 -17.97
N PRO A 77 4.93 7.21 -18.78
CA PRO A 77 5.84 6.24 -19.38
C PRO A 77 6.49 5.32 -18.35
N GLY A 78 6.66 4.03 -18.69
CA GLY A 78 7.13 3.02 -17.75
C GLY A 78 8.57 3.25 -17.26
N ASP A 79 9.39 3.89 -18.08
CA ASP A 79 10.76 4.33 -17.82
C ASP A 79 10.88 5.47 -16.81
N GLU A 80 9.82 6.25 -16.62
CA GLU A 80 9.74 7.31 -15.60
C GLU A 80 9.25 6.79 -14.24
N ARG A 81 8.78 5.54 -14.16
CA ARG A 81 8.23 4.97 -12.93
C ARG A 81 9.32 4.39 -12.03
N SER A 82 9.22 4.68 -10.74
CA SER A 82 10.19 4.29 -9.72
C SER A 82 9.53 3.73 -8.47
N VAL A 83 9.93 2.52 -8.10
CA VAL A 83 9.51 1.87 -6.85
C VAL A 83 9.97 2.66 -5.63
N VAL A 84 11.15 3.29 -5.70
CA VAL A 84 11.65 4.15 -4.61
C VAL A 84 10.75 5.36 -4.43
N LEU A 85 10.33 6.01 -5.52
CA LEU A 85 9.44 7.15 -5.43
C LEU A 85 8.07 6.76 -4.84
N ALA A 86 7.53 5.61 -5.23
CA ALA A 86 6.32 5.05 -4.65
C ALA A 86 6.49 4.77 -3.15
N ALA A 87 7.60 4.12 -2.77
CA ALA A 87 7.91 3.74 -1.40
C ALA A 87 8.07 4.95 -0.48
N VAL A 88 8.82 5.96 -0.93
CA VAL A 88 9.04 7.20 -0.19
C VAL A 88 7.73 7.95 -0.02
N ALA A 89 6.96 8.13 -1.10
CA ALA A 89 5.69 8.84 -1.05
C ALA A 89 4.69 8.15 -0.10
N LEU A 90 4.55 6.82 -0.16
CA LEU A 90 3.73 6.04 0.78
C LEU A 90 4.28 6.00 2.21
N SER A 91 5.59 6.11 2.40
CA SER A 91 6.15 6.27 3.74
C SER A 91 5.67 7.60 4.34
N PHE A 92 5.77 8.68 3.56
CA PHE A 92 5.32 10.00 4.00
C PHE A 92 3.84 10.05 4.33
N THR A 93 2.96 9.35 3.62
CA THR A 93 1.51 9.35 3.94
C THR A 93 1.24 8.78 5.34
N ALA A 94 1.88 7.66 5.69
CA ALA A 94 1.71 7.02 7.00
C ALA A 94 2.11 7.94 8.16
N TRP A 95 3.19 8.72 7.98
CA TRP A 95 3.68 9.70 8.96
C TRP A 95 2.88 11.01 8.96
N ALA A 96 2.49 11.52 7.79
CA ALA A 96 1.66 12.71 7.67
C ALA A 96 0.32 12.51 8.37
N GLU A 97 -0.33 11.37 8.16
CA GLU A 97 -1.55 11.06 8.90
C GLU A 97 -1.31 10.90 10.41
N LEU A 98 -0.08 10.59 10.86
CA LEU A 98 0.24 10.43 12.29
C LEU A 98 0.18 11.79 12.97
N ALA A 99 0.65 12.83 12.28
CA ALA A 99 0.55 14.21 12.72
C ALA A 99 -0.90 14.69 12.90
N LEU A 100 -1.87 14.09 12.18
CA LEU A 100 -3.30 14.38 12.36
C LEU A 100 -3.98 13.62 13.51
N THR A 101 -3.29 12.64 14.08
CA THR A 101 -3.85 11.69 15.05
C THR A 101 -2.86 11.39 16.18
N VAL A 102 -2.05 12.38 16.59
CA VAL A 102 -1.01 12.23 17.63
C VAL A 102 -1.61 11.70 18.95
N GLU A 103 -2.84 12.13 19.27
CA GLU A 103 -3.62 11.67 20.43
C GLU A 103 -4.05 10.19 20.35
N PHE A 104 -3.99 9.57 19.15
CA PHE A 104 -4.59 8.27 18.88
C PHE A 104 -3.59 7.17 18.50
N VAL A 105 -2.27 7.39 18.64
CA VAL A 105 -1.26 6.35 18.36
C VAL A 105 -0.42 6.06 19.60
N ALA A 106 -0.80 5.00 20.31
CA ALA A 106 -0.14 4.59 21.55
C ALA A 106 1.28 4.00 21.36
N ALA A 107 1.82 3.91 20.14
CA ALA A 107 3.15 3.34 19.88
C ALA A 107 3.75 3.79 18.53
N PRO A 108 4.27 5.03 18.40
CA PRO A 108 4.91 5.51 17.17
C PRO A 108 6.14 4.67 16.77
N GLY A 109 6.87 4.12 17.74
CA GLY A 109 8.00 3.23 17.48
C GLY A 109 7.61 1.93 16.75
N LEU A 110 6.40 1.42 16.98
CA LEU A 110 5.93 0.22 16.28
C LEU A 110 5.65 0.51 14.80
N LEU A 111 5.09 1.69 14.50
CA LEU A 111 4.86 2.11 13.12
C LEU A 111 6.19 2.24 12.37
N LEU A 112 7.24 2.78 13.02
CA LEU A 112 8.58 2.85 12.43
C LEU A 112 9.12 1.45 12.09
N ILE A 113 9.01 0.50 13.01
CA ILE A 113 9.46 -0.89 12.78
C ILE A 113 8.71 -1.49 11.59
N VAL A 114 7.38 -1.36 11.55
CA VAL A 114 6.56 -1.84 10.44
C VAL A 114 6.95 -1.16 9.13
N GLN A 115 7.18 0.15 9.14
CA GLN A 115 7.60 0.90 7.95
C GLN A 115 8.92 0.38 7.42
N MET A 116 9.91 0.11 8.29
CA MET A 116 11.20 -0.44 7.87
C MET A 116 11.07 -1.86 7.33
N CYS A 117 10.24 -2.70 7.96
CA CYS A 117 9.95 -4.05 7.47
C CYS A 117 9.25 -4.02 6.10
N TRP A 118 8.32 -3.07 5.91
CA TRP A 118 7.64 -2.87 4.64
C TRP A 118 8.59 -2.35 3.55
N LEU A 119 9.49 -1.42 3.87
CA LEU A 119 10.51 -0.94 2.94
C LEU A 119 11.44 -2.08 2.50
N LEU A 120 11.83 -2.96 3.43
CA LEU A 120 12.57 -4.19 3.08
C LEU A 120 11.75 -5.08 2.13
N ALA A 121 10.45 -5.25 2.37
CA ALA A 121 9.58 -6.02 1.48
C ALA A 121 9.47 -5.40 0.07
N VAL A 122 9.42 -4.07 -0.01
CA VAL A 122 9.33 -3.32 -1.28
C VAL A 122 10.63 -3.39 -2.08
N LEU A 123 11.76 -3.20 -1.41
CA LEU A 123 13.06 -3.04 -2.07
C LEU A 123 13.84 -4.36 -2.18
N GLY A 124 13.55 -5.36 -1.35
CA GLY A 124 14.21 -6.67 -1.38
C GLY A 124 14.22 -7.32 -2.77
N PRO A 125 13.09 -7.37 -3.51
CA PRO A 125 13.06 -7.91 -4.86
C PRO A 125 13.89 -7.13 -5.88
N ALA A 126 14.23 -5.86 -5.61
CA ALA A 126 15.00 -5.00 -6.52
C ALA A 126 16.52 -5.22 -6.42
N VAL A 127 17.01 -5.89 -5.38
CA VAL A 127 18.45 -6.09 -5.14
C VAL A 127 19.12 -6.91 -6.24
N GLN A 128 18.43 -7.92 -6.76
CA GLN A 128 18.97 -8.85 -7.76
C GLN A 128 18.86 -8.39 -9.21
N PRO A 129 17.71 -7.90 -9.70
CA PRO A 129 17.62 -7.36 -11.05
C PRO A 129 18.32 -6.00 -11.21
N GLU A 130 18.80 -5.41 -10.11
CA GLU A 130 19.42 -4.08 -10.08
C GLU A 130 18.54 -3.00 -10.73
N SER A 131 17.22 -3.22 -10.69
CA SER A 131 16.23 -2.39 -11.37
C SER A 131 15.20 -1.88 -10.36
N LEU A 132 15.01 -0.57 -10.38
CA LEU A 132 14.01 0.11 -9.55
C LEU A 132 12.69 0.31 -10.31
N ARG A 133 12.59 -0.26 -11.51
CA ARG A 133 11.39 -0.17 -12.35
C ARG A 133 10.34 -1.18 -11.86
N PRO A 134 9.13 -0.73 -11.52
CA PRO A 134 8.09 -1.60 -10.99
C PRO A 134 7.76 -2.79 -11.91
N GLN A 135 7.79 -2.58 -13.23
CA GLN A 135 7.47 -3.58 -14.25
C GLN A 135 8.50 -4.71 -14.31
N ALA A 136 9.77 -4.35 -14.12
CA ALA A 136 10.86 -5.31 -14.12
C ALA A 136 10.73 -6.29 -12.95
N LEU A 137 10.29 -5.79 -11.79
CA LEU A 137 10.10 -6.60 -10.58
C LEU A 137 8.90 -7.54 -10.69
N GLY A 138 7.78 -7.05 -11.23
CA GLY A 138 6.60 -7.88 -11.50
C GLY A 138 6.91 -9.04 -12.45
N ASN A 139 7.72 -8.78 -13.49
CA ASN A 139 8.15 -9.76 -14.51
C ASN A 139 9.27 -10.71 -14.07
N LEU A 140 9.77 -10.63 -12.84
CA LEU A 140 10.73 -11.61 -12.33
C LEU A 140 10.10 -13.01 -12.24
N LEU A 141 10.45 -13.87 -13.19
CA LEU A 141 10.08 -15.28 -13.27
C LEU A 141 11.27 -16.22 -13.05
N VAL A 142 12.43 -15.69 -12.65
CA VAL A 142 13.63 -16.50 -12.38
C VAL A 142 13.37 -17.40 -11.17
N PRO A 143 13.40 -18.74 -11.31
CA PRO A 143 13.06 -19.66 -10.22
C PRO A 143 13.86 -19.43 -8.93
N GLY A 144 15.13 -19.06 -9.06
CA GLY A 144 16.00 -18.75 -7.93
C GLY A 144 15.63 -17.49 -7.14
N LEU A 145 14.85 -16.57 -7.72
CA LEU A 145 14.37 -15.35 -7.07
C LEU A 145 12.96 -15.51 -6.47
N LEU A 146 12.27 -16.63 -6.73
CA LEU A 146 10.94 -16.89 -6.19
C LEU A 146 10.89 -16.91 -4.66
N PRO A 147 11.86 -17.51 -3.93
CA PRO A 147 11.82 -17.48 -2.46
C PRO A 147 11.87 -16.07 -1.89
N VAL A 148 12.68 -15.19 -2.50
CA VAL A 148 12.74 -13.76 -2.15
C VAL A 148 11.41 -13.10 -2.42
N LYS A 149 10.87 -13.26 -3.63
CA LYS A 149 9.60 -12.66 -4.06
C LYS A 149 8.44 -13.05 -3.14
N ILE A 150 8.33 -14.34 -2.80
CA ILE A 150 7.30 -14.87 -1.91
C ILE A 150 7.46 -14.33 -0.49
N SER A 151 8.68 -14.37 0.06
CA SER A 151 8.95 -13.91 1.43
C SER A 151 8.68 -12.41 1.59
N CYS A 152 9.11 -11.60 0.60
CA CYS A 152 8.81 -10.18 0.54
C CYS A 152 7.31 -9.92 0.38
N ALA A 153 6.59 -10.68 -0.46
CA ALA A 153 5.14 -10.57 -0.60
C ALA A 153 4.41 -10.81 0.73
N PHE A 154 4.76 -11.89 1.45
CA PHE A 154 4.19 -12.16 2.77
C PHE A 154 4.49 -11.03 3.76
N LEU A 155 5.74 -10.57 3.83
CA LEU A 155 6.12 -9.48 4.72
C LEU A 155 5.36 -8.18 4.40
N TYR A 156 5.17 -7.88 3.12
CA TYR A 156 4.40 -6.74 2.64
C TYR A 156 2.95 -6.80 3.17
N LEU A 157 2.25 -7.91 2.94
CA LEU A 157 0.87 -8.11 3.36
C LEU A 157 0.71 -8.03 4.89
N LEU A 158 1.68 -8.55 5.65
CA LEU A 158 1.68 -8.47 7.10
C LEU A 158 1.84 -7.03 7.62
N CYS A 159 2.53 -6.16 6.89
CA CYS A 159 2.71 -4.76 7.27
C CYS A 159 1.49 -3.87 6.94
N LEU A 160 0.74 -4.21 5.88
CA LEU A 160 -0.35 -3.39 5.36
C LEU A 160 -1.44 -3.01 6.39
N PRO A 161 -1.95 -3.91 7.25
CA PRO A 161 -2.99 -3.54 8.20
C PRO A 161 -2.56 -2.46 9.19
N ALA A 162 -1.28 -2.42 9.55
CA ALA A 162 -0.73 -1.39 10.42
C ALA A 162 -0.51 -0.06 9.67
N LEU A 163 0.00 -0.10 8.43
CA LEU A 163 0.19 1.09 7.59
C LEU A 163 -1.14 1.76 7.21
N LEU A 164 -2.15 0.96 6.89
CA LEU A 164 -3.53 1.42 6.61
C LEU A 164 -4.36 1.66 7.89
N ARG A 165 -3.76 1.56 9.08
CA ARG A 165 -4.43 1.83 10.38
C ARG A 165 -5.72 1.04 10.58
N LEU A 166 -5.78 -0.17 10.03
CA LEU A 166 -6.93 -1.07 10.14
C LEU A 166 -7.00 -1.71 11.52
N TRP A 167 -5.88 -1.71 12.25
CA TRP A 167 -5.73 -2.20 13.60
C TRP A 167 -5.66 -1.05 14.62
N PRO A 168 -6.36 -1.12 15.77
CA PRO A 168 -6.20 -0.12 16.81
C PRO A 168 -4.83 -0.29 17.46
N VAL A 169 -3.94 0.68 17.25
CA VAL A 169 -2.80 0.86 18.15
C VAL A 169 -3.29 1.47 19.48
N THR A 170 -4.48 2.07 19.53
CA THR A 170 -5.11 2.65 20.71
C THR A 170 -6.20 1.79 21.35
N PRO A 171 -6.37 1.84 22.69
CA PRO A 171 -7.58 1.32 23.31
C PRO A 171 -8.80 2.09 22.77
N PRO A 172 -9.98 1.45 22.64
CA PRO A 172 -11.19 2.11 22.20
C PRO A 172 -11.62 3.14 23.25
N ALA A 173 -11.14 4.37 23.12
CA ALA A 173 -11.76 5.50 23.78
C ALA A 173 -13.14 5.66 23.14
N ASP A 174 -14.17 5.38 23.94
CA ASP A 174 -15.59 5.39 23.63
C ASP A 174 -16.12 4.42 22.56
N LYS A 175 -16.78 3.37 23.07
CA LYS A 175 -17.71 2.48 22.35
C LYS A 175 -18.88 3.21 21.64
N ARG A 176 -18.97 4.55 21.73
CA ARG A 176 -20.05 5.39 21.20
C ARG A 176 -19.68 6.16 19.92
N VAL A 177 -18.44 6.11 19.44
CA VAL A 177 -18.07 6.77 18.18
C VAL A 177 -18.36 5.84 17.00
N ARG A 178 -19.41 6.16 16.24
CA ARG A 178 -19.76 5.48 14.97
C ARG A 178 -18.54 5.36 14.06
N GLN A 179 -18.48 4.28 13.28
CA GLN A 179 -17.40 4.03 12.34
C GLN A 179 -17.42 5.10 11.22
N ARG A 180 -16.40 5.96 11.19
CA ARG A 180 -16.28 7.07 10.23
C ARG A 180 -15.44 6.67 9.03
N LEU A 181 -15.80 7.21 7.86
CA LEU A 181 -14.95 7.18 6.68
C LEU A 181 -13.68 8.00 6.95
N ASP A 182 -12.53 7.37 6.79
CA ASP A 182 -11.23 8.00 6.97
C ASP A 182 -10.66 8.34 5.58
N THR A 183 -10.64 9.64 5.26
CA THR A 183 -10.19 10.15 3.96
C THR A 183 -8.76 9.73 3.66
N GLY A 184 -7.88 9.70 4.66
CA GLY A 184 -6.50 9.29 4.46
C GLY A 184 -6.41 7.81 4.05
N ARG A 185 -7.13 6.96 4.76
CA ARG A 185 -7.24 5.53 4.45
C ARG A 185 -7.86 5.25 3.08
N ILE A 186 -8.90 5.99 2.68
CA ILE A 186 -9.49 5.92 1.33
C ILE A 186 -8.40 6.14 0.27
N LEU A 187 -7.59 7.19 0.44
CA LEU A 187 -6.54 7.53 -0.53
C LEU A 187 -5.37 6.53 -0.52
N GLY A 188 -5.14 5.85 0.61
CA GLY A 188 -4.07 4.86 0.75
C GLY A 188 -4.36 3.50 0.10
N TRP A 189 -5.62 3.08 0.00
CA TRP A 189 -5.97 1.71 -0.44
C TRP A 189 -5.38 1.33 -1.80
N LEU A 190 -5.64 2.15 -2.83
CA LEU A 190 -5.16 1.88 -4.19
C LEU A 190 -3.63 1.88 -4.28
N PRO A 191 -2.89 2.91 -3.83
CA PRO A 191 -1.43 2.91 -4.00
C PRO A 191 -0.74 1.81 -3.17
N TYR A 192 -1.23 1.44 -1.99
CA TYR A 192 -0.66 0.30 -1.26
C TYR A 192 -0.98 -1.05 -1.93
N CYS A 193 -2.25 -1.33 -2.24
CA CYS A 193 -2.63 -2.64 -2.81
C CYS A 193 -2.17 -2.79 -4.27
N GLY A 194 -2.19 -1.70 -5.02
CA GLY A 194 -1.72 -1.64 -6.40
C GLY A 194 -0.22 -1.80 -6.49
N LEU A 195 0.54 -1.26 -5.51
CA LEU A 195 2.00 -1.46 -5.46
C LEU A 195 2.33 -2.92 -5.18
N PHE A 196 1.60 -3.60 -4.28
CA PHE A 196 1.74 -5.04 -4.11
C PHE A 196 1.52 -5.80 -5.43
N THR A 197 0.42 -5.50 -6.12
CA THR A 197 0.07 -6.16 -7.38
C THR A 197 1.15 -5.92 -8.43
N THR A 198 1.68 -4.71 -8.49
CA THR A 198 2.76 -4.32 -9.40
C THR A 198 4.08 -5.07 -9.13
N LEU A 199 4.46 -5.20 -7.86
CA LEU A 199 5.76 -5.76 -7.47
C LEU A 199 5.79 -7.30 -7.51
N PHE A 200 4.69 -7.94 -7.11
CA PHE A 200 4.68 -9.37 -6.83
C PHE A 200 3.89 -10.19 -7.84
N ILE A 201 3.04 -9.56 -8.66
CA ILE A 201 2.28 -10.25 -9.70
C ILE A 201 2.82 -9.84 -11.07
N THR A 202 2.81 -10.79 -12.00
CA THR A 202 3.20 -10.53 -13.39
C THR A 202 2.32 -9.43 -13.98
N PRO A 203 2.91 -8.38 -14.56
CA PRO A 203 2.18 -7.29 -15.14
C PRO A 203 1.25 -7.75 -16.27
N SER A 204 0.12 -7.07 -16.36
CA SER A 204 -0.89 -7.25 -17.38
C SER A 204 -0.58 -6.40 -18.61
N GLY A 205 -1.01 -6.85 -19.79
CA GLY A 205 -0.95 -6.04 -21.00
C GLY A 205 -1.87 -4.81 -20.93
N ASP A 206 -1.64 -3.85 -21.83
CA ASP A 206 -2.48 -2.67 -22.02
C ASP A 206 -3.74 -3.01 -22.82
N ASP A 207 -4.59 -3.86 -22.24
CA ASP A 207 -5.87 -4.28 -22.79
C ASP A 207 -6.95 -4.32 -21.71
N ALA A 208 -8.22 -4.43 -22.11
CA ALA A 208 -9.35 -4.45 -21.18
C ALA A 208 -9.27 -5.63 -20.20
N LEU A 209 -8.77 -6.78 -20.66
CA LEU A 209 -8.54 -7.95 -19.81
C LEU A 209 -7.43 -7.66 -18.78
N GLY A 210 -6.35 -7.00 -19.21
CA GLY A 210 -5.28 -6.55 -18.33
C GLY A 210 -5.78 -5.63 -17.24
N LEU A 211 -6.61 -4.64 -17.59
CA LEU A 211 -7.23 -3.74 -16.62
C LEU A 211 -8.07 -4.50 -15.59
N LEU A 212 -8.93 -5.42 -16.06
CA LEU A 212 -9.75 -6.26 -15.18
C LEU A 212 -8.90 -7.12 -14.26
N ARG A 213 -7.81 -7.70 -14.77
CA ARG A 213 -6.87 -8.52 -13.99
C ARG A 213 -6.17 -7.69 -12.92
N PHE A 214 -5.64 -6.51 -13.28
CA PHE A 214 -4.96 -5.63 -12.34
C PHE A 214 -5.87 -5.22 -11.19
N PHE A 215 -7.07 -4.72 -11.49
CA PHE A 215 -8.03 -4.34 -10.47
C PHE A 215 -8.55 -5.54 -9.68
N GLY A 216 -8.84 -6.67 -10.33
CA GLY A 216 -9.27 -7.90 -9.66
C GLY A 216 -8.26 -8.38 -8.63
N LEU A 217 -6.97 -8.40 -8.98
CA LEU A 217 -5.88 -8.73 -8.07
C LEU A 217 -5.75 -7.68 -6.96
N THR A 218 -5.80 -6.40 -7.29
CA THR A 218 -5.70 -5.31 -6.32
C THR A 218 -6.84 -5.34 -5.29
N PHE A 219 -8.07 -5.64 -5.74
CA PHE A 219 -9.21 -5.89 -4.84
C PHE A 219 -9.02 -7.17 -4.02
N GLY A 220 -8.46 -8.23 -4.60
CA GLY A 220 -8.10 -9.46 -3.87
C GLY A 220 -7.11 -9.18 -2.74
N VAL A 221 -6.07 -8.40 -2.99
CA VAL A 221 -5.11 -7.94 -1.97
C VAL A 221 -5.83 -7.14 -0.89
N ALA A 222 -6.69 -6.20 -1.28
CA ALA A 222 -7.48 -5.41 -0.33
C ALA A 222 -8.37 -6.31 0.55
N ALA A 223 -9.00 -7.34 -0.03
CA ALA A 223 -9.79 -8.32 0.69
C ALA A 223 -8.95 -9.11 1.72
N VAL A 224 -7.79 -9.62 1.33
CA VAL A 224 -6.85 -10.31 2.24
C VAL A 224 -6.45 -9.40 3.40
N VAL A 225 -6.16 -8.13 3.13
CA VAL A 225 -5.78 -7.15 4.15
C VAL A 225 -6.95 -6.85 5.10
N VAL A 226 -8.17 -6.73 4.57
CA VAL A 226 -9.39 -6.58 5.37
C VAL A 226 -9.60 -7.80 6.26
N GLU A 227 -9.53 -9.02 5.71
CA GLU A 227 -9.66 -10.28 6.45
C GLU A 227 -8.62 -10.40 7.55
N LEU A 228 -7.35 -10.15 7.24
CA LEU A 228 -6.26 -10.15 8.21
C LEU A 228 -6.52 -9.14 9.34
N SER A 229 -7.01 -7.95 9.00
CA SER A 229 -7.35 -6.94 10.02
C SER A 229 -8.54 -7.35 10.90
N ILE A 230 -9.54 -8.04 10.35
CA ILE A 230 -10.69 -8.57 11.11
C ILE A 230 -10.23 -9.71 12.01
N PHE A 231 -9.43 -10.64 11.48
CA PHE A 231 -8.86 -11.75 12.24
C PHE A 231 -8.03 -11.25 13.45
N LEU A 232 -7.19 -10.23 13.24
CA LEU A 232 -6.47 -9.58 14.33
C LEU A 232 -7.44 -8.98 15.36
N ARG A 233 -8.58 -8.38 14.93
CA ARG A 233 -9.66 -7.84 15.81
C ARG A 233 -10.27 -8.88 16.69
N TRP A 234 -10.48 -10.05 16.13
CA TRP A 234 -11.04 -11.18 16.87
C TRP A 234 -10.04 -11.74 17.88
N ARG A 235 -8.75 -11.78 17.56
CA ARG A 235 -7.68 -12.27 18.45
C ARG A 235 -7.35 -11.32 19.62
N GLY A 236 -7.74 -10.05 19.53
CA GLY A 236 -7.59 -9.05 20.59
C GLY A 236 -6.35 -8.15 20.47
N SER A 237 -6.47 -6.93 21.03
CA SER A 237 -5.47 -5.84 20.98
C SER A 237 -4.06 -6.27 21.39
N ALA A 238 -3.96 -7.04 22.48
CA ALA A 238 -2.70 -7.48 23.05
C ALA A 238 -1.97 -8.52 22.17
N VAL A 239 -2.71 -9.48 21.61
CA VAL A 239 -2.13 -10.56 20.78
C VAL A 239 -1.57 -10.00 19.49
N ALA A 240 -2.31 -9.13 18.81
CA ALA A 240 -1.80 -8.49 17.60
C ALA A 240 -0.60 -7.60 17.93
N ARG A 241 -0.63 -6.78 18.98
CA ARG A 241 0.53 -5.97 19.36
C ARG A 241 1.76 -6.85 19.62
N GLY A 242 1.57 -7.99 20.29
CA GLY A 242 2.62 -9.01 20.48
C GLY A 242 3.15 -9.59 19.17
N LEU A 243 2.28 -9.85 18.19
CA LEU A 243 2.69 -10.32 16.85
C LEU A 243 3.54 -9.28 16.12
N TYR A 244 3.17 -8.00 16.15
CA TYR A 244 3.94 -6.94 15.50
C TYR A 244 5.26 -6.66 16.22
N THR A 245 5.29 -6.71 17.56
CA THR A 245 6.53 -6.44 18.33
C THR A 245 7.50 -7.61 18.34
N ARG A 246 7.01 -8.86 18.38
CA ARG A 246 7.85 -10.06 18.53
C ARG A 246 7.93 -10.91 17.27
N GLY A 247 6.98 -10.81 16.35
CA GLY A 247 6.89 -11.68 15.16
C GLY A 247 7.37 -11.03 13.87
N ILE A 248 7.00 -9.76 13.61
CA ILE A 248 7.36 -9.11 12.35
C ILE A 248 8.86 -8.84 12.22
N ALA A 249 9.50 -8.33 13.28
CA ALA A 249 10.94 -8.05 13.25
C ALA A 249 11.82 -9.29 12.95
N PRO A 250 11.66 -10.45 13.62
CA PRO A 250 12.44 -11.63 13.28
C PRO A 250 12.08 -12.20 11.91
N PHE A 251 10.81 -12.11 11.49
CA PHE A 251 10.44 -12.50 10.13
C PHE A 251 11.12 -11.60 9.09
N ALA A 252 11.18 -10.28 9.32
CA ALA A 252 11.91 -9.37 8.46
C ALA A 252 13.42 -9.67 8.43
N ALA A 253 14.02 -10.05 9.57
CA ALA A 253 15.41 -10.50 9.60
C ALA A 253 15.63 -11.78 8.78
N LEU A 254 14.68 -12.72 8.81
CA LEU A 254 14.70 -13.91 7.96
C LEU A 254 14.60 -13.52 6.47
N VAL A 255 13.67 -12.63 6.11
CA VAL A 255 13.54 -12.13 4.73
C VAL A 255 14.84 -11.47 4.27
N LEU A 256 15.48 -10.66 5.13
CA LEU A 256 16.77 -10.05 4.84
C LEU A 256 17.85 -11.11 4.60
N ALA A 257 17.91 -12.15 5.43
CA ALA A 257 18.85 -13.25 5.24
C ALA A 257 18.62 -13.99 3.92
N ILE A 258 17.35 -14.22 3.53
CA ILE A 258 17.00 -14.81 2.24
C ILE A 258 17.48 -13.91 1.09
N VAL A 259 17.20 -12.59 1.15
CA VAL A 259 17.67 -11.62 0.14
C VAL A 259 19.20 -11.66 0.00
N VAL A 260 19.92 -11.62 1.11
CA VAL A 260 21.40 -11.64 1.12
C VAL A 260 21.93 -12.96 0.58
N ALA A 261 21.42 -14.10 1.06
CA ALA A 261 21.85 -15.42 0.61
C ALA A 261 21.60 -15.63 -0.89
N THR A 262 20.41 -15.27 -1.37
CA THR A 262 20.10 -15.31 -2.81
C THR A 262 21.03 -14.39 -3.60
N SER A 263 21.40 -13.22 -3.05
CA SER A 263 22.33 -12.32 -3.74
C SER A 263 23.76 -12.84 -3.86
N VAL A 264 24.22 -13.61 -2.88
CA VAL A 264 25.53 -14.25 -2.91
C VAL A 264 25.52 -15.45 -3.86
N LEU A 265 24.42 -16.20 -3.92
CA LEU A 265 24.29 -17.40 -4.76
C LEU A 265 24.12 -17.11 -6.26
N MET A 266 23.64 -15.92 -6.61
CA MET A 266 23.35 -15.49 -7.98
C MET A 266 24.43 -14.59 -8.58
N ARG A 267 25.43 -14.19 -7.78
CA ARG A 267 26.67 -13.55 -8.25
C ARG A 267 27.64 -14.60 -8.77
#